data_AF-J9FLX6-F1
#
_entry.id   AF-J9FLX6-F1
#
_cell.length_a   1.000
_cell.length_b   1.000
_cell.length_c   1.000
_cell.angle_alpha   90.00
_cell.angle_beta   90.00
_cell.angle_gamma   90.00
#
_symmetry.space_group_name_H-M   'P 1'
#
loop_
_entity.id
_entity.type
_entity.pdbx_description
1 polymer ?
#
loop_
_entity_poly.entity_id
_entity_poly.type
_entity_poly.pdbx_seq_one_letter_code
_entity_poly.pdbx_strand_id
1 'polypeptide(L)'
;ALEVIEELGSPTDLEPQRGEALICRAYSHFLLANVFCMPYNPSTASSHLGIPYRTQSGSGVYPENPERGTLQATFEHIAQDLENGLPLIKDGAYKVPKYHFNRKAANAFAARFYLYYQQWDKVIEHANLAIGNSPANSLRNWEADFKEVSLVDDVVNQYISEKKPANLLIAALKSQTPYATGPYGIYLRYGHGQGIYSNETIDTDGPWNWRGGLVMSNYIISVVQKNPFP
;
A
#
# COMPACT_ATOMS: atom_id res chain seq x y z
N ALA A 1 8.06 -16.58 3.48
CA ALA A 1 8.71 -16.02 4.68
C ALA A 1 8.36 -16.85 5.91
N LEU A 2 7.11 -16.83 6.39
CA LEU A 2 6.70 -17.58 7.59
C LEU A 2 7.00 -19.08 7.49
N GLU A 3 6.54 -19.73 6.42
CA GLU A 3 6.78 -21.16 6.17
C GLU A 3 8.28 -21.51 6.13
N VAL A 4 9.07 -20.76 5.36
CA VAL A 4 10.54 -20.93 5.30
C VAL A 4 11.19 -20.77 6.69
N ILE A 5 10.75 -19.81 7.50
CA ILE A 5 11.28 -19.63 8.87
C ILE A 5 10.92 -20.84 9.75
N GLU A 6 9.73 -21.39 9.59
CA GLU A 6 9.29 -22.60 10.30
C GLU A 6 10.09 -23.83 9.87
N GLU A 7 10.34 -24.01 8.57
CA GLU A 7 11.20 -25.07 8.02
C GLU A 7 12.64 -25.01 8.53
N LEU A 8 13.16 -23.80 8.78
CA LEU A 8 14.48 -23.58 9.39
C LEU A 8 14.50 -23.83 10.91
N GLY A 9 13.38 -24.25 11.51
CA GLY A 9 13.27 -24.53 12.94
C GLY A 9 13.00 -23.29 13.80
N SER A 10 12.50 -22.19 13.22
CA SER A 10 12.18 -20.94 13.92
C SER A 10 13.34 -20.38 14.75
N PRO A 11 14.51 -20.12 14.16
CA PRO A 11 15.67 -19.65 14.90
C PRO A 11 15.45 -18.22 15.41
N THR A 12 16.01 -17.92 16.60
CA THR A 12 15.73 -16.68 17.35
C THR A 12 16.19 -15.40 16.65
N ASP A 13 17.17 -15.50 15.76
CA ASP A 13 17.68 -14.40 14.94
C ASP A 13 16.71 -13.97 13.83
N LEU A 14 15.76 -14.84 13.46
CA LEU A 14 14.71 -14.56 12.48
C LEU A 14 13.37 -14.12 13.11
N GLU A 15 13.31 -13.97 14.43
CA GLU A 15 12.10 -13.49 15.13
C GLU A 15 11.60 -12.14 14.58
N PRO A 16 12.44 -11.10 14.35
CA PRO A 16 11.95 -9.82 13.83
C PRO A 16 11.30 -9.95 12.45
N GLN A 17 11.85 -10.81 11.59
CA GLN A 17 11.35 -11.08 10.25
C GLN A 17 10.05 -11.89 10.32
N ARG A 18 9.96 -12.85 11.25
CA ARG A 18 8.72 -13.60 11.52
C ARG A 18 7.62 -12.66 12.01
N GLY A 19 7.93 -11.81 12.97
CA GLY A 19 7.03 -10.78 13.50
C GLY A 19 6.51 -9.87 12.39
N GLU A 20 7.42 -9.25 11.65
CA GLU A 20 7.06 -8.38 10.54
C GLU A 20 6.23 -9.10 9.47
N ALA A 21 6.55 -10.36 9.13
CA ALA A 21 5.76 -11.13 8.17
C ALA A 21 4.32 -11.42 8.64
N LEU A 22 4.13 -11.67 9.95
CA LEU A 22 2.78 -11.79 10.54
C LEU A 22 2.02 -10.47 10.44
N ILE A 23 2.65 -9.34 10.79
CA ILE A 23 2.01 -8.02 10.69
C ILE A 23 1.67 -7.66 9.24
N CYS A 24 2.56 -7.97 8.29
CA CYS A 24 2.29 -7.79 6.86
C CYS A 24 1.08 -8.61 6.41
N ARG A 25 0.99 -9.88 6.83
CA ARG A 25 -0.15 -10.76 6.51
C ARG A 25 -1.45 -10.20 7.09
N ALA A 26 -1.44 -9.78 8.35
CA ALA A 26 -2.57 -9.13 9.02
C ALA A 26 -3.00 -7.85 8.28
N TYR A 27 -2.05 -7.00 7.91
CA TYR A 27 -2.33 -5.73 7.20
C TYR A 27 -2.94 -5.97 5.82
N SER A 28 -2.38 -6.89 5.03
CA SER A 28 -2.91 -7.24 3.71
C SER A 28 -4.34 -7.78 3.78
N HIS A 29 -4.62 -8.68 4.72
CA HIS A 29 -5.99 -9.21 4.90
C HIS A 29 -6.94 -8.15 5.44
N PHE A 30 -6.49 -7.24 6.32
CA PHE A 30 -7.29 -6.11 6.76
C PHE A 30 -7.67 -5.19 5.59
N LEU A 31 -6.74 -4.87 4.69
CA LEU A 31 -7.05 -4.08 3.49
C LEU A 31 -8.10 -4.79 2.61
N LEU A 32 -7.95 -6.09 2.38
CA LEU A 32 -8.92 -6.87 1.60
C LEU A 32 -10.30 -6.90 2.27
N ALA A 33 -10.36 -7.12 3.59
CA ALA A 33 -11.61 -7.12 4.33
C ALA A 33 -12.35 -5.77 4.21
N ASN A 34 -11.63 -4.65 4.27
CA ASN A 34 -12.23 -3.32 4.11
C ASN A 34 -12.78 -3.06 2.69
N VAL A 35 -12.29 -3.78 1.68
CA VAL A 35 -12.74 -3.63 0.29
C VAL A 35 -13.89 -4.59 -0.03
N PHE A 36 -13.85 -5.82 0.50
CA PHE A 36 -14.71 -6.92 0.04
C PHE A 36 -15.72 -7.44 1.07
N CYS A 37 -15.70 -6.93 2.31
CA CYS A 37 -16.61 -7.35 3.37
C CYS A 37 -17.52 -6.22 3.85
N MET A 38 -18.61 -6.61 4.52
CA MET A 38 -19.41 -5.69 5.31
C MET A 38 -18.59 -5.12 6.47
N PRO A 39 -18.91 -3.92 6.97
CA PRO A 39 -18.33 -3.42 8.22
C PRO A 39 -18.53 -4.43 9.36
N TYR A 40 -17.52 -4.57 10.20
CA TYR A 40 -17.58 -5.52 11.31
C TYR A 40 -18.65 -5.08 12.32
N ASN A 41 -19.57 -6.00 12.61
CA ASN A 41 -20.53 -5.88 13.69
C ASN A 41 -20.60 -7.22 14.44
N PRO A 42 -20.30 -7.25 15.76
CA PRO A 42 -20.33 -8.48 16.55
C PRO A 42 -21.62 -9.29 16.41
N SER A 43 -22.78 -8.64 16.25
CA SER A 43 -24.07 -9.32 16.18
C SER A 43 -24.34 -10.01 14.84
N THR A 44 -23.59 -9.68 13.78
CA THR A 44 -23.81 -10.20 12.42
C THR A 44 -22.55 -10.78 11.78
N ALA A 45 -21.38 -10.64 12.40
CA ALA A 45 -20.10 -11.03 11.82
C ALA A 45 -19.98 -12.54 11.59
N SER A 46 -20.68 -13.36 12.37
CA SER A 46 -20.74 -14.82 12.19
C SER A 46 -21.55 -15.23 10.95
N SER A 47 -22.51 -14.42 10.51
CA SER A 47 -23.35 -14.70 9.33
C SER A 47 -22.87 -14.02 8.05
N HIS A 48 -22.05 -12.98 8.15
CA HIS A 48 -21.49 -12.30 6.98
C HIS A 48 -20.25 -13.00 6.47
N LEU A 49 -20.10 -13.00 5.14
CA LEU A 49 -18.91 -13.54 4.49
C LEU A 49 -17.69 -12.64 4.71
N GLY A 50 -16.61 -13.28 5.14
CA GLY A 50 -15.28 -12.71 5.26
C GLY A 50 -14.50 -12.78 3.95
N ILE A 51 -13.19 -13.00 4.06
CA ILE A 51 -12.31 -13.31 2.93
C ILE A 51 -11.62 -14.66 3.17
N PRO A 52 -11.08 -15.32 2.13
CA PRO A 52 -10.20 -16.45 2.35
C PRO A 52 -8.93 -15.96 3.06
N TYR A 53 -8.61 -16.53 4.23
CA TYR A 53 -7.44 -16.14 5.01
C TYR A 53 -6.31 -17.14 4.78
N ARG A 54 -5.29 -16.75 4.01
CA ARG A 54 -4.20 -17.68 3.65
C ARG A 54 -3.07 -17.63 4.67
N THR A 55 -2.77 -18.76 5.30
CA THR A 55 -1.68 -18.90 6.27
C THR A 55 -0.44 -19.61 5.73
N GLN A 56 -0.57 -20.36 4.64
CA GLN A 56 0.50 -21.13 4.00
C GLN A 56 0.84 -20.56 2.61
N SER A 57 2.05 -20.84 2.11
CA SER A 57 2.38 -20.49 0.72
C SER A 57 1.67 -21.44 -0.24
N GLY A 58 1.24 -20.93 -1.39
CA GLY A 58 0.57 -21.73 -2.41
C GLY A 58 1.60 -22.43 -3.29
N SER A 59 1.38 -23.72 -3.56
CA SER A 59 2.21 -24.52 -4.48
C SER A 59 1.78 -24.42 -5.95
N GLY A 60 0.60 -23.83 -6.23
CA GLY A 60 -0.01 -23.78 -7.57
C GLY A 60 -0.66 -22.45 -7.94
N VAL A 61 -1.14 -22.38 -9.19
CA VAL A 61 -1.81 -21.19 -9.77
C VAL A 61 -3.16 -20.90 -9.09
N TYR A 62 -3.84 -21.94 -8.63
CA TYR A 62 -5.12 -21.82 -7.93
C TYR A 62 -4.93 -21.78 -6.41
N PRO A 63 -5.71 -20.95 -5.69
CA PRO A 63 -5.80 -21.02 -4.24
C PRO A 63 -6.13 -22.43 -3.78
N GLU A 64 -5.31 -23.00 -2.88
CA GLU A 64 -5.81 -24.01 -1.96
C GLU A 64 -6.77 -23.31 -0.98
N ASN A 65 -7.96 -23.87 -0.79
CA ASN A 65 -9.06 -23.32 0.03
C ASN A 65 -9.55 -21.90 -0.36
N PRO A 66 -10.23 -21.76 -1.52
CA PRO A 66 -10.79 -20.47 -1.96
C PRO A 66 -12.04 -20.04 -1.19
N GLU A 67 -12.59 -20.90 -0.32
CA GLU A 67 -13.84 -20.60 0.38
C GLU A 67 -13.69 -19.42 1.33
N ARG A 68 -14.67 -18.53 1.26
CA ARG A 68 -14.75 -17.38 2.14
C ARG A 68 -15.33 -17.87 3.46
N GLY A 69 -14.51 -17.80 4.52
CA GLY A 69 -14.99 -17.99 5.89
C GLY A 69 -15.93 -16.85 6.33
N THR A 70 -16.21 -16.78 7.62
CA THR A 70 -17.02 -15.69 8.18
C THR A 70 -16.20 -14.42 8.35
N LEU A 71 -16.89 -13.28 8.41
CA LEU A 71 -16.27 -12.00 8.74
C LEU A 71 -15.68 -12.04 10.15
N GLN A 72 -16.33 -12.76 11.07
CA GLN A 72 -15.81 -13.03 12.41
C GLN A 72 -14.45 -13.73 12.37
N ALA A 73 -14.35 -14.87 11.69
CA ALA A 73 -13.10 -15.64 11.60
C ALA A 73 -11.99 -14.82 10.93
N THR A 74 -12.34 -14.02 9.90
CA THR A 74 -11.37 -13.13 9.25
C THR A 74 -10.73 -12.16 10.25
N PHE A 75 -11.54 -11.49 11.08
CA PHE A 75 -11.01 -10.54 12.06
C PHE A 75 -10.27 -11.25 13.20
N GLU A 76 -10.71 -12.42 13.64
CA GLU A 76 -10.01 -13.24 14.64
C GLU A 76 -8.61 -13.64 14.15
N HIS A 77 -8.45 -14.05 12.89
CA HIS A 77 -7.15 -14.35 12.31
C HIS A 77 -6.24 -13.13 12.20
N ILE A 78 -6.77 -11.96 11.83
CA ILE A 78 -5.99 -10.70 11.81
C ILE A 78 -5.51 -10.36 13.22
N ALA A 79 -6.39 -10.48 14.23
CA ALA A 79 -6.05 -10.23 15.62
C ALA A 79 -4.95 -11.20 16.12
N GLN A 80 -5.06 -12.48 15.78
CA GLN A 80 -4.09 -13.50 16.15
C GLN A 80 -2.70 -13.22 15.53
N ASP A 81 -2.64 -12.79 14.27
CA ASP A 81 -1.38 -12.40 13.63
C ASP A 81 -0.76 -11.16 14.27
N LEU A 82 -1.57 -10.18 14.68
CA LEU A 82 -1.12 -9.01 15.44
C LEU A 82 -0.54 -9.41 16.81
N GLU A 83 -1.27 -10.23 17.56
CA GLU A 83 -0.88 -10.70 18.91
C GLU A 83 0.40 -11.54 18.88
N ASN A 84 0.55 -12.40 17.87
CA ASN A 84 1.75 -13.22 17.70
C ASN A 84 2.92 -12.42 17.11
N GLY A 85 2.64 -11.44 16.24
CA GLY A 85 3.66 -10.68 15.52
C GLY A 85 4.31 -9.59 16.36
N LEU A 86 3.50 -8.80 17.10
CA LEU A 86 3.95 -7.62 17.85
C LEU A 86 5.09 -7.91 18.86
N PRO A 87 5.06 -9.01 19.65
CA PRO A 87 6.14 -9.32 20.58
C PRO A 87 7.49 -9.61 19.91
N LEU A 88 7.46 -10.06 18.64
CA LEU A 88 8.66 -10.47 17.90
C LEU A 88 9.38 -9.30 17.22
N ILE A 89 8.73 -8.13 17.09
CA ILE A 89 9.31 -6.96 16.41
C ILE A 89 10.41 -6.32 17.26
N LYS A 90 11.61 -6.21 16.67
CA LYS A 90 12.78 -5.56 17.27
C LYS A 90 13.26 -4.43 16.35
N ASP A 91 12.99 -3.18 16.72
CA ASP A 91 13.29 -2.00 15.89
C ASP A 91 14.78 -1.90 15.47
N GLY A 92 15.69 -2.37 16.32
CA GLY A 92 17.12 -2.39 16.05
C GLY A 92 17.56 -3.39 14.96
N ALA A 93 16.67 -4.28 14.51
CA ALA A 93 16.97 -5.22 13.43
C ALA A 93 16.89 -4.57 12.03
N TYR A 94 16.27 -3.38 11.92
CA TYR A 94 16.04 -2.73 10.64
C TYR A 94 17.08 -1.66 10.35
N LYS A 95 17.67 -1.68 9.15
CA LYS A 95 18.60 -0.63 8.70
C LYS A 95 17.92 0.72 8.57
N VAL A 96 16.68 0.74 8.08
CA VAL A 96 15.85 1.94 7.95
C VAL A 96 14.44 1.65 8.48
N PRO A 97 14.19 1.84 9.79
CA PRO A 97 12.97 1.37 10.45
C PRO A 97 11.65 1.87 9.86
N LYS A 98 11.65 3.03 9.18
CA LYS A 98 10.42 3.63 8.60
C LYS A 98 9.88 2.87 7.38
N TYR A 99 10.68 2.02 6.75
CA TYR A 99 10.23 1.17 5.64
C TYR A 99 9.76 -0.22 6.09
N HIS A 100 9.76 -0.46 7.40
CA HIS A 100 9.41 -1.74 8.02
C HIS A 100 8.26 -1.54 9.00
N PHE A 101 7.52 -2.61 9.29
CA PHE A 101 6.62 -2.64 10.45
C PHE A 101 7.45 -2.70 11.74
N ASN A 102 8.03 -1.56 12.12
CA ASN A 102 8.60 -1.34 13.45
C ASN A 102 7.49 -1.29 14.51
N ARG A 103 7.86 -1.28 15.80
CA ARG A 103 6.91 -1.32 16.92
C ARG A 103 5.87 -0.20 16.85
N LYS A 104 6.28 1.03 16.52
CA LYS A 104 5.33 2.16 16.41
C LYS A 104 4.36 1.98 15.25
N ALA A 105 4.87 1.59 14.07
CA ALA A 105 4.06 1.32 12.89
C ALA A 105 3.06 0.19 13.11
N ALA A 106 3.52 -0.93 13.70
CA ALA A 106 2.70 -2.09 13.98
C ALA A 106 1.62 -1.79 15.04
N ASN A 107 1.95 -1.04 16.10
CA ASN A 107 0.95 -0.60 17.09
C ASN A 107 -0.05 0.40 16.49
N ALA A 108 0.37 1.31 15.61
CA ALA A 108 -0.55 2.22 14.92
C ALA A 108 -1.53 1.46 14.02
N PHE A 109 -1.06 0.43 13.32
CA PHE A 109 -1.92 -0.48 12.57
C PHE A 109 -2.86 -1.26 13.49
N ALA A 110 -2.35 -1.86 14.57
CA ALA A 110 -3.16 -2.60 15.54
C ALA A 110 -4.28 -1.73 16.13
N ALA A 111 -3.98 -0.49 16.52
CA ALA A 111 -4.99 0.46 17.00
C ALA A 111 -6.09 0.72 15.96
N ARG A 112 -5.71 0.91 14.68
CA ARG A 112 -6.69 1.07 13.58
C ARG A 112 -7.52 -0.20 13.39
N PHE A 113 -6.89 -1.37 13.38
CA PHE A 113 -7.59 -2.64 13.23
C PHE A 113 -8.60 -2.86 14.38
N TYR A 114 -8.15 -2.71 15.63
CA TYR A 114 -9.01 -2.93 16.80
C TYR A 114 -10.15 -1.93 16.90
N LEU A 115 -10.00 -0.73 16.33
CA LEU A 115 -11.09 0.22 16.19
C LEU A 115 -12.20 -0.33 15.30
N TYR A 116 -11.82 -0.90 14.15
CA TYR A 116 -12.76 -1.53 13.22
C TYR A 116 -13.35 -2.80 13.81
N TYR A 117 -12.57 -3.51 14.63
CA TYR A 117 -12.99 -4.72 15.33
C TYR A 117 -13.81 -4.44 16.61
N GLN A 118 -14.04 -3.17 16.95
CA GLN A 118 -14.78 -2.71 18.14
C GLN A 118 -14.19 -3.19 19.48
N GLN A 119 -12.86 -3.33 19.56
CA GLN A 119 -12.12 -3.73 20.77
C GLN A 119 -11.50 -2.49 21.45
N TRP A 120 -12.33 -1.67 22.09
CA TRP A 120 -11.97 -0.33 22.55
C TRP A 120 -10.77 -0.27 23.49
N ASP A 121 -10.64 -1.22 24.42
CA ASP A 121 -9.51 -1.27 25.35
C ASP A 121 -8.18 -1.50 24.62
N LYS A 122 -8.17 -2.41 23.63
CA LYS A 122 -7.01 -2.67 22.77
C LYS A 122 -6.67 -1.47 21.89
N VAL A 123 -7.66 -0.68 21.46
CA VAL A 123 -7.41 0.58 20.74
C VAL A 123 -6.59 1.53 21.60
N ILE A 124 -7.00 1.73 22.85
CA ILE A 124 -6.32 2.64 23.79
C ILE A 124 -4.89 2.13 24.06
N GLU A 125 -4.73 0.84 24.33
CA GLU A 125 -3.44 0.21 24.56
C GLU A 125 -2.48 0.46 23.38
N HIS A 126 -2.86 0.05 22.18
CA HIS A 126 -1.98 0.14 21.01
C HIS A 126 -1.78 1.58 20.55
N ALA A 127 -2.77 2.48 20.70
CA ALA A 127 -2.60 3.89 20.40
C ALA A 127 -1.53 4.53 21.31
N ASN A 128 -1.58 4.25 22.61
CA ASN A 128 -0.58 4.73 23.58
C ASN A 128 0.81 4.21 23.26
N LEU A 129 0.94 2.94 22.89
CA LEU A 129 2.22 2.34 22.47
C LEU A 129 2.77 2.94 21.17
N ALA A 130 1.91 3.34 20.23
CA ALA A 130 2.32 3.92 18.96
C ALA A 130 2.88 5.34 19.08
N ILE A 131 2.22 6.21 19.86
CA ILE A 131 2.58 7.64 19.98
C ILE A 131 3.48 7.92 21.20
N GLY A 132 3.47 7.04 22.20
CA GLY A 132 4.20 7.18 23.46
C GLY A 132 3.69 8.32 24.34
N ASN A 133 4.49 8.69 25.35
CA ASN A 133 4.11 9.69 26.36
C ASN A 133 4.27 11.15 25.91
N SER A 134 4.82 11.39 24.72
CA SER A 134 5.03 12.73 24.17
C SER A 134 4.46 12.84 22.75
N PRO A 135 3.11 12.87 22.59
CA PRO A 135 2.47 12.88 21.28
C PRO A 135 2.91 14.05 20.40
N ALA A 136 3.17 15.23 20.99
CA ALA A 136 3.61 16.43 20.28
C ALA A 136 4.88 16.20 19.43
N ASN A 137 5.80 15.35 19.90
CA ASN A 137 7.04 15.03 19.16
C ASN A 137 6.82 14.07 17.98
N SER A 138 5.64 13.43 17.94
CA SER A 138 5.25 12.50 16.88
C SER A 138 4.31 13.16 15.86
N LEU A 139 3.88 14.40 16.08
CA LEU A 139 3.02 15.14 15.15
C LEU A 139 3.85 15.85 14.09
N ARG A 140 3.24 16.07 12.92
CA ARG A 140 3.85 16.82 11.82
C ARG A 140 3.84 18.31 12.16
N ASN A 141 4.99 18.98 12.04
CA ASN A 141 5.08 20.41 12.30
C ASN A 141 5.00 21.16 10.97
N TRP A 142 3.80 21.60 10.60
CA TRP A 142 3.57 22.20 9.29
C TRP A 142 4.42 23.45 9.03
N GLU A 143 4.56 24.32 10.03
CA GLU A 143 5.34 25.55 9.86
C GLU A 143 6.84 25.24 9.74
N ALA A 144 7.39 24.45 10.66
CA ALA A 144 8.82 24.13 10.64
C ALA A 144 9.22 23.27 9.44
N ASP A 145 8.35 22.39 8.97
CA ASP A 145 8.67 21.45 7.89
C ASP A 145 8.46 22.04 6.49
N PHE A 146 7.51 22.97 6.32
CA PHE A 146 7.06 23.40 4.99
C PHE A 146 7.13 24.90 4.69
N LYS A 147 7.36 25.78 5.67
CA LYS A 147 7.34 27.24 5.45
C LYS A 147 8.36 27.72 4.41
N GLU A 148 9.55 27.14 4.42
CA GLU A 148 10.68 27.55 3.56
C GLU A 148 10.72 26.81 2.21
N VAL A 149 9.81 25.85 1.97
CA VAL A 149 9.75 25.09 0.71
C VAL A 149 8.51 25.47 -0.09
N SER A 150 8.71 25.81 -1.36
CA SER A 150 7.64 26.24 -2.27
C SER A 150 7.49 25.37 -3.50
N LEU A 151 8.54 24.62 -3.89
CA LEU A 151 8.47 23.67 -4.99
C LEU A 151 7.72 22.41 -4.55
N VAL A 152 6.82 21.93 -5.41
CA VAL A 152 6.01 20.73 -5.15
C VAL A 152 6.90 19.53 -4.82
N ASP A 153 7.99 19.34 -5.54
CA ASP A 153 8.91 18.22 -5.31
C ASP A 153 9.59 18.30 -3.94
N ASP A 154 9.97 19.50 -3.49
CA ASP A 154 10.59 19.69 -2.17
C ASP A 154 9.59 19.44 -1.04
N VAL A 155 8.36 19.91 -1.21
CA VAL A 155 7.25 19.63 -0.27
C VAL A 155 6.99 18.13 -0.18
N VAL A 156 6.90 17.44 -1.33
CA VAL A 156 6.69 15.98 -1.38
C VAL A 156 7.85 15.25 -0.72
N ASN A 157 9.11 15.61 -1.07
CA ASN A 157 10.30 15.00 -0.49
C ASN A 157 10.34 15.17 1.03
N GLN A 158 9.98 16.34 1.55
CA GLN A 158 9.88 16.52 3.00
C GLN A 158 8.71 15.77 3.60
N TYR A 159 7.59 15.68 2.90
CA TYR A 159 6.42 14.97 3.39
C TYR A 159 6.71 13.47 3.60
N ILE A 160 7.42 12.84 2.66
CA ILE A 160 7.71 11.40 2.64
C ILE A 160 9.06 11.03 3.28
N SER A 161 9.84 12.01 3.75
CA SER A 161 11.16 11.76 4.32
C SER A 161 11.07 10.86 5.57
N GLU A 162 11.96 9.86 5.65
CA GLU A 162 12.09 8.99 6.83
C GLU A 162 12.45 9.79 8.10
N LYS A 163 13.10 10.94 7.91
CA LYS A 163 13.58 11.80 9.00
C LYS A 163 12.44 12.45 9.76
N LYS A 164 11.24 12.46 9.19
CA LYS A 164 10.06 13.06 9.82
C LYS A 164 9.50 12.08 10.87
N PRO A 165 9.48 12.47 12.16
CA PRO A 165 8.99 11.59 13.22
C PRO A 165 7.52 11.19 13.01
N ALA A 166 6.74 12.06 12.37
CA ALA A 166 5.33 11.86 12.04
C ALA A 166 5.05 10.74 11.02
N ASN A 167 6.04 10.36 10.21
CA ASN A 167 5.88 9.21 9.31
C ASN A 167 6.11 7.93 10.12
N LEU A 168 5.08 7.12 10.33
CA LEU A 168 5.21 5.86 11.08
C LEU A 168 5.69 4.71 10.20
N LEU A 169 5.15 4.63 8.99
CA LEU A 169 5.47 3.66 7.95
C LEU A 169 5.47 4.36 6.60
N ILE A 170 6.48 4.12 5.78
CA ILE A 170 6.61 4.60 4.41
C ILE A 170 6.60 3.39 3.50
N ALA A 171 5.69 3.38 2.54
CA ALA A 171 5.65 2.37 1.48
C ALA A 171 6.07 3.01 0.16
N ALA A 172 7.06 2.43 -0.51
CA ALA A 172 7.45 2.83 -1.87
C ALA A 172 6.45 2.27 -2.88
N LEU A 173 5.28 2.89 -2.96
CA LEU A 173 4.23 2.51 -3.90
C LEU A 173 4.42 3.31 -5.19
N LYS A 174 4.63 2.62 -6.31
CA LYS A 174 4.55 3.23 -7.64
C LYS A 174 3.09 3.26 -8.07
N SER A 175 2.45 4.42 -7.99
CA SER A 175 1.15 4.64 -8.63
C SER A 175 1.34 5.42 -9.93
N GLN A 176 0.72 4.97 -11.01
CA GLN A 176 0.58 5.74 -12.26
C GLN A 176 -0.71 6.56 -12.27
N THR A 177 -1.57 6.40 -11.26
CA THR A 177 -2.82 7.15 -11.11
C THR A 177 -2.60 8.66 -11.12
N PRO A 178 -1.54 9.23 -10.49
CA PRO A 178 -1.26 10.66 -10.59
C PRO A 178 -0.94 11.14 -12.01
N TYR A 179 -0.49 10.27 -12.91
CA TYR A 179 -0.31 10.61 -14.32
C TYR A 179 -1.64 10.68 -15.07
N ALA A 180 -2.58 9.80 -14.71
CA ALA A 180 -3.90 9.74 -15.35
C ALA A 180 -4.91 10.72 -14.74
N THR A 181 -4.79 11.04 -13.44
CA THR A 181 -5.81 11.75 -12.65
C THR A 181 -5.26 12.86 -11.76
N GLY A 182 -3.93 13.02 -11.70
CA GLY A 182 -3.24 14.00 -10.87
C GLY A 182 -2.70 15.20 -11.65
N PRO A 183 -1.85 16.04 -11.03
CA PRO A 183 -1.38 17.29 -11.63
C PRO A 183 -0.32 17.09 -12.74
N TYR A 184 0.10 15.86 -13.01
CA TYR A 184 1.12 15.59 -14.01
C TYR A 184 0.54 15.63 -15.42
N GLY A 185 1.13 16.46 -16.29
CA GLY A 185 0.64 16.76 -17.63
C GLY A 185 0.77 15.66 -18.69
N ILE A 186 1.25 14.47 -18.31
CA ILE A 186 1.75 13.48 -19.28
C ILE A 186 0.65 12.66 -19.99
N TYR A 187 -0.61 12.73 -19.53
CA TYR A 187 -1.78 12.11 -20.19
C TYR A 187 -2.98 13.06 -20.35
N LEU A 188 -2.80 14.37 -20.18
CA LEU A 188 -3.92 15.33 -20.07
C LEU A 188 -4.65 15.66 -21.39
N ARG A 189 -4.12 15.29 -22.56
CA ARG A 189 -4.60 15.89 -23.83
C ARG A 189 -5.51 14.99 -24.68
N TYR A 190 -5.42 13.66 -24.55
CA TYR A 190 -6.21 12.72 -25.36
C TYR A 190 -6.53 11.43 -24.58
N GLY A 191 -7.46 11.51 -23.63
CA GLY A 191 -7.98 10.34 -22.94
C GLY A 191 -9.12 9.71 -23.74
N HIS A 192 -8.80 8.82 -24.67
CA HIS A 192 -9.78 7.95 -25.34
C HIS A 192 -9.41 6.48 -25.13
N GLY A 193 -10.42 5.61 -25.04
CA GLY A 193 -10.23 4.19 -24.69
C GLY A 193 -9.30 3.47 -25.68
N GLN A 194 -8.67 2.38 -25.23
CA GLN A 194 -7.66 1.65 -26.01
C GLN A 194 -8.11 1.32 -27.44
N GLY A 195 -9.39 0.99 -27.64
CA GLY A 195 -9.95 0.72 -28.96
C GLY A 195 -9.94 1.94 -29.88
N ILE A 196 -10.27 3.13 -29.38
CA ILE A 196 -10.20 4.39 -30.15
C ILE A 196 -8.73 4.77 -30.38
N TYR A 197 -7.87 4.52 -29.39
CA TYR A 197 -6.42 4.72 -29.51
C TYR A 197 -5.81 3.90 -30.66
N SER A 198 -6.12 2.60 -30.74
CA SER A 198 -5.54 1.68 -31.72
C SER A 198 -6.24 1.67 -33.08
N ASN A 199 -7.53 2.04 -33.16
CA ASN A 199 -8.30 1.87 -34.40
C ASN A 199 -8.68 3.19 -35.08
N GLU A 200 -8.63 4.31 -34.37
CA GLU A 200 -9.22 5.56 -34.86
C GLU A 200 -8.32 6.79 -34.72
N THR A 201 -7.30 6.76 -33.85
CA THR A 201 -6.54 7.97 -33.51
C THR A 201 -5.03 7.81 -33.67
N ILE A 202 -4.29 7.64 -32.58
CA ILE A 202 -2.84 7.80 -32.54
C ILE A 202 -2.20 6.53 -33.13
N ASP A 203 -2.52 5.35 -32.62
CA ASP A 203 -1.86 4.09 -32.99
C ASP A 203 -2.57 3.32 -34.13
N THR A 204 -3.47 4.00 -34.86
CA THR A 204 -4.11 3.39 -36.03
C THR A 204 -3.15 3.32 -37.21
N ASP A 205 -3.21 2.23 -37.97
CA ASP A 205 -2.52 2.10 -39.26
C ASP A 205 -3.12 3.07 -40.30
N GLY A 206 -2.75 4.34 -40.16
CA GLY A 206 -3.16 5.40 -41.07
C GLY A 206 -2.38 5.35 -42.38
N PRO A 207 -2.90 5.96 -43.45
CA PRO A 207 -2.26 5.97 -44.78
C PRO A 207 -0.93 6.74 -44.85
N TRP A 208 -0.46 7.29 -43.72
CA TRP A 208 0.63 8.26 -43.63
C TRP A 208 1.97 7.68 -43.16
N ASN A 209 2.06 6.39 -42.81
CA ASN A 209 3.32 5.76 -42.41
C ASN A 209 3.38 4.27 -42.82
N TRP A 210 4.50 3.85 -43.43
CA TRP A 210 4.76 2.46 -43.81
C TRP A 210 5.22 1.57 -42.64
N ARG A 211 5.47 2.16 -41.45
CA ARG A 211 5.89 1.49 -40.21
C ARG A 211 4.78 1.36 -39.16
N GLY A 212 3.52 1.65 -39.49
CA GLY A 212 2.39 1.67 -38.56
C GLY A 212 2.10 3.05 -37.97
N GLY A 213 1.08 3.14 -37.10
CA GLY A 213 0.43 4.38 -36.65
C GLY A 213 1.30 5.52 -36.08
N LEU A 214 0.66 6.66 -35.80
CA LEU A 214 1.29 7.80 -35.13
C LEU A 214 1.64 7.42 -33.69
N VAL A 215 2.81 7.83 -33.18
CA VAL A 215 3.20 7.53 -31.79
C VAL A 215 3.39 8.85 -31.04
N MET A 216 2.82 8.94 -29.83
CA MET A 216 3.11 10.03 -28.91
C MET A 216 4.53 9.87 -28.35
N SER A 217 5.48 10.64 -28.89
CA SER A 217 6.76 10.94 -28.23
C SER A 217 6.64 12.28 -27.49
N ASN A 218 7.61 12.62 -26.62
CA ASN A 218 7.67 13.88 -25.87
C ASN A 218 7.76 15.16 -26.76
N TYR A 219 7.67 14.98 -28.07
CA TYR A 219 7.52 15.97 -29.13
C TYR A 219 6.72 15.32 -30.26
N ILE A 220 5.83 16.08 -30.91
CA ILE A 220 5.15 15.63 -32.12
C ILE A 220 6.21 15.55 -33.22
N ILE A 221 6.59 14.33 -33.63
CA ILE A 221 7.37 14.12 -34.85
C ILE A 221 6.38 14.16 -36.00
N SER A 222 5.98 15.35 -36.42
CA SER A 222 5.19 15.50 -37.66
C SER A 222 6.11 15.36 -38.86
N VAL A 223 5.58 14.73 -39.89
CA VAL A 223 6.12 14.61 -41.25
C VAL A 223 6.76 15.92 -41.72
N VAL A 224 7.97 15.82 -42.30
CA VAL A 224 8.64 16.93 -42.99
C VAL A 224 7.65 17.59 -43.93
N GLN A 225 7.30 18.84 -43.65
CA GLN A 225 6.47 19.66 -44.53
C GLN A 225 7.23 19.83 -45.85
N LYS A 226 6.84 19.07 -46.88
CA LYS A 226 7.35 19.30 -48.24
C LYS A 226 6.90 20.70 -48.65
N ASN A 227 7.89 21.58 -48.80
CA ASN A 227 7.86 22.95 -49.34
C ASN A 227 6.55 23.39 -50.00
N PRO A 228 5.94 24.50 -49.56
CA PRO A 228 5.20 25.35 -50.48
C PRO A 228 6.23 26.20 -51.24
N PHE A 229 6.48 25.87 -52.50
CA PHE A 229 7.07 26.81 -53.46
C PHE A 229 5.97 27.26 -54.43
N PRO A 230 6.11 28.44 -55.05
CA PRO A 230 6.28 29.77 -54.47
C PRO A 230 4.94 30.46 -54.18
#